data_AF-A0A6N2JL97-F1
#
_entry.id   AF-A0A6N2JL97-F1
#
_cell.length_a   1.000
_cell.length_b   1.000
_cell.length_c   1.000
_cell.angle_alpha   90.00
_cell.angle_beta   90.00
_cell.angle_gamma   90.00
#
_symmetry.space_group_name_H-M   'P 1'
#
loop_
_entity.id
_entity.type
_entity.pdbx_description
1 polymer ?
#
loop_
_entity_poly.entity_id
_entity_poly.type
_entity_poly.pdbx_seq_one_letter_code
_entity_poly.pdbx_strand_id
1 'polypeptide(L)'
;MNELSNMDLNAGIVHQVFIHNQTTMKFLAVEWYDKPMSFLECLEWLKELKELSASTDIAIASFGVVYHIDSPIDFCKWLTEVFEGNVAYGFSRQLCSDCD
;
A
#
# COMPACT_ATOMS: atom_id res chain seq x y z
N MET A 1 13.54 15.22 -14.99
CA MET A 1 12.55 14.16 -15.31
C MET A 1 13.32 12.95 -15.79
N ASN A 2 12.84 11.75 -15.43
CA ASN A 2 13.35 10.40 -15.74
C ASN A 2 14.19 9.74 -14.66
N GLU A 3 13.54 9.01 -13.75
CA GLU A 3 14.06 7.74 -13.18
C GLU A 3 12.87 6.84 -12.72
N LEU A 4 11.83 6.66 -13.56
CA LEU A 4 10.76 5.67 -13.30
C LEU A 4 10.78 4.46 -14.25
N SER A 5 11.80 4.36 -15.11
CA SER A 5 11.93 3.32 -16.12
C SER A 5 12.99 2.30 -15.71
N ASN A 6 12.71 1.50 -14.68
CA ASN A 6 13.34 0.20 -14.40
C ASN A 6 12.65 -0.52 -13.21
N MET A 7 11.31 -0.57 -13.20
CA MET A 7 10.62 -1.55 -12.34
C MET A 7 10.50 -2.85 -13.13
N ASP A 8 11.35 -3.81 -12.77
CA ASP A 8 11.29 -5.20 -13.22
C ASP A 8 9.87 -5.74 -13.05
N LEU A 9 9.15 -5.88 -14.17
CA LEU A 9 7.77 -6.40 -14.23
C LEU A 9 7.68 -7.91 -13.90
N ASN A 10 8.79 -8.56 -13.53
CA ASN A 10 8.88 -10.00 -13.25
C ASN A 10 9.20 -10.35 -11.78
N ALA A 11 9.35 -9.37 -10.88
CA ALA A 11 9.71 -9.65 -9.48
C ALA A 11 8.88 -8.78 -8.52
N GLY A 12 7.65 -9.23 -8.25
CA GLY A 12 6.83 -8.67 -7.18
C GLY A 12 6.19 -7.33 -7.49
N ILE A 13 4.92 -7.20 -7.12
CA ILE A 13 4.20 -5.94 -7.14
C ILE A 13 4.90 -5.02 -6.13
N VAL A 14 5.58 -3.96 -6.57
CA VAL A 14 6.23 -3.02 -5.66
C VAL A 14 5.31 -1.82 -5.47
N HIS A 15 4.92 -1.55 -4.23
CA HIS A 15 4.26 -0.30 -3.85
C HIS A 15 5.33 0.71 -3.48
N GLN A 16 5.23 1.94 -3.99
CA GLN A 16 6.14 3.04 -3.65
C GLN A 16 5.34 4.13 -2.95
N VAL A 17 5.76 4.47 -1.73
CA VAL A 17 5.13 5.50 -0.91
C VAL A 17 5.96 6.78 -0.99
N PHE A 18 5.29 7.88 -1.29
CA PHE A 18 5.86 9.20 -1.37
C PHE A 18 5.22 10.11 -0.33
N ILE A 19 6.05 10.74 0.49
CA ILE A 19 5.66 11.77 1.45
C ILE A 19 6.44 13.04 1.09
N HIS A 20 5.75 14.17 0.91
CA HIS A 20 6.36 15.42 0.44
C HIS A 20 7.23 15.27 -0.84
N ASN A 21 6.79 14.44 -1.80
CA ASN A 21 7.50 14.10 -3.03
C ASN A 21 8.85 13.37 -2.86
N GLN A 22 9.14 12.84 -1.67
CA GLN A 22 10.28 11.95 -1.42
C GLN A 22 9.79 10.52 -1.28
N THR A 23 10.44 9.57 -1.96
CA THR A 23 10.17 8.15 -1.75
C THR A 23 10.62 7.76 -0.36
N THR A 24 9.69 7.35 0.49
CA THR A 24 9.95 7.03 1.89
C THR A 24 9.96 5.53 2.15
N MET A 25 9.12 4.77 1.43
CA MET A 25 8.98 3.32 1.64
C MET A 25 8.73 2.57 0.33
N LYS A 26 9.30 1.36 0.22
CA LYS A 26 8.99 0.39 -0.83
C LYS A 26 8.61 -0.93 -0.17
N PHE A 27 7.49 -1.53 -0.56
CA PHE A 27 7.11 -2.85 -0.08
C PHE A 27 6.55 -3.72 -1.20
N LEU A 28 6.83 -5.03 -1.16
CA LEU A 28 6.65 -6.01 -2.24
C LEU A 28 5.44 -6.93 -1.98
N ALA A 29 4.42 -6.88 -2.83
CA ALA A 29 3.13 -7.58 -2.68
C ALA A 29 3.09 -9.08 -2.98
N VAL A 30 4.16 -9.67 -3.50
CA VAL A 30 4.09 -11.04 -4.06
C VAL A 30 4.63 -12.12 -3.12
N GLU A 31 5.28 -11.77 -2.00
CA GLU A 31 5.72 -12.80 -1.04
C GLU A 31 4.68 -13.13 0.06
N TRP A 32 3.51 -12.49 0.06
CA TRP A 32 2.58 -12.55 1.20
C TRP A 32 1.64 -13.75 1.20
N TYR A 33 1.41 -14.39 0.04
CA TYR A 33 0.45 -15.48 -0.07
C TYR A 33 0.98 -16.81 0.47
N ASP A 34 2.29 -17.03 0.44
CA ASP A 34 2.90 -18.32 0.79
C ASP A 34 3.69 -18.30 2.11
N LYS A 35 3.84 -17.14 2.77
CA LYS A 35 4.63 -16.98 3.99
C LYS A 35 3.90 -16.16 5.07
N PRO A 36 3.52 -16.76 6.21
CA PRO A 36 2.84 -16.06 7.31
C PRO A 36 3.59 -14.85 7.88
N MET A 37 4.94 -14.89 7.89
CA MET A 37 5.73 -13.74 8.36
C MET A 37 5.59 -12.54 7.43
N SER A 38 5.55 -12.76 6.13
CA SER A 38 5.43 -11.70 5.13
C SER A 38 4.04 -11.04 5.15
N PHE A 39 2.99 -11.78 5.55
CA PHE A 39 1.67 -11.19 5.83
C PHE A 39 1.69 -10.25 7.05
N LEU A 40 2.31 -10.67 8.16
CA LEU A 40 2.37 -9.86 9.38
C LEU A 40 3.21 -8.59 9.18
N GLU A 41 4.36 -8.70 8.51
CA GLU A 41 5.19 -7.54 8.16
C GLU A 41 4.40 -6.55 7.28
N CYS A 42 3.67 -7.05 6.29
CA CYS A 42 2.80 -6.19 5.47
C CYS A 42 1.71 -5.52 6.30
N LEU A 43 1.07 -6.26 7.23
CA LEU A 43 0.03 -5.69 8.10
C LEU A 43 0.57 -4.54 8.94
N GLU A 44 1.75 -4.67 9.52
CA GLU A 44 2.37 -3.60 10.32
C GLU A 44 2.71 -2.38 9.47
N TRP A 45 3.28 -2.56 8.27
CA TRP A 45 3.51 -1.44 7.35
C TRP A 45 2.22 -0.72 6.94
N LEU A 46 1.14 -1.47 6.71
CA LEU A 46 -0.16 -0.89 6.38
C LEU A 46 -0.77 -0.12 7.56
N LYS A 47 -0.56 -0.56 8.81
CA LYS A 47 -0.95 0.21 10.00
C LYS A 47 -0.21 1.53 10.07
N GLU A 48 1.11 1.51 9.92
CA GLU A 48 1.94 2.71 9.92
C GLU A 48 1.50 3.70 8.83
N LEU A 49 1.21 3.21 7.61
CA LEU A 49 0.70 4.04 6.52
C LEU A 49 -0.67 4.64 6.82
N LYS A 50 -1.58 3.87 7.44
CA LYS A 50 -2.88 4.40 7.86
C LYS A 50 -2.72 5.52 8.89
N GLU A 51 -1.88 5.34 9.89
CA GLU A 51 -1.60 6.37 10.90
C GLU A 51 -0.98 7.62 10.27
N LEU A 52 -0.01 7.45 9.37
CA LEU A 52 0.58 8.56 8.63
C LEU A 52 -0.48 9.31 7.81
N SER A 53 -1.37 8.61 7.12
CA SER A 53 -2.42 9.21 6.28
C SER A 53 -3.41 10.08 7.03
N ALA A 54 -3.52 9.92 8.36
CA ALA A 54 -4.35 10.78 9.20
C ALA A 54 -3.69 12.14 9.50
N SER A 55 -2.40 12.31 9.22
CA SER A 55 -1.61 13.49 9.60
C SER A 55 -0.83 14.13 8.45
N THR A 56 -0.70 13.46 7.31
CA THR A 56 0.03 13.95 6.15
C THR A 56 -0.54 13.38 4.85
N ASP A 57 -0.40 14.14 3.76
CA ASP A 57 -0.75 13.70 2.42
C ASP A 57 0.29 12.71 1.92
N ILE A 58 -0.18 11.55 1.47
CA ILE A 58 0.66 10.46 0.96
C ILE A 58 0.28 10.20 -0.49
N ALA A 59 1.26 9.99 -1.35
CA ALA A 59 1.02 9.37 -2.65
C ALA A 59 1.55 7.94 -2.64
N ILE A 60 0.76 6.99 -3.12
CA ILE A 60 1.17 5.59 -3.26
C ILE A 60 1.09 5.19 -4.72
N ALA A 61 2.21 4.80 -5.31
CA ALA A 61 2.22 4.17 -6.63
C ALA A 61 2.05 2.66 -6.47
N SER A 62 0.94 2.13 -6.96
CA SER A 62 0.61 0.70 -7.02
C SER A 62 0.30 0.33 -8.47
N PHE A 63 0.92 -0.71 -9.01
CA PHE A 63 0.66 -1.20 -10.38
C PHE A 63 0.77 -0.13 -11.48
N GLY A 64 1.64 0.87 -11.29
CA GLY A 64 1.77 2.00 -12.23
C GLY A 64 0.66 3.06 -12.14
N VAL A 65 -0.29 2.91 -11.21
CA VAL A 65 -1.31 3.91 -10.86
C VAL A 65 -0.87 4.63 -9.59
N VAL A 66 -0.99 5.96 -9.58
CA VAL A 66 -0.68 6.78 -8.39
C VAL A 66 -1.99 7.12 -7.68
N TYR A 67 -2.05 6.76 -6.40
CA TYR A 67 -3.15 7.04 -5.50
C TYR A 67 -2.74 8.16 -4.57
N HIS A 68 -3.57 9.19 -4.46
CA HIS A 68 -3.42 10.25 -3.47
C HIS A 68 -4.29 9.91 -2.27
N ILE A 69 -3.67 9.87 -1.10
CA ILE A 69 -4.30 9.52 0.17
C ILE A 69 -4.13 10.72 1.08
N ASP A 70 -5.22 11.44 1.30
CA ASP A 70 -5.30 12.61 2.18
C ASP A 70 -6.18 12.34 3.44
N SER A 71 -6.71 11.12 3.54
CA SER A 71 -7.64 10.73 4.58
C SER A 71 -7.59 9.22 4.85
N PRO A 72 -7.98 8.78 6.06
CA PRO A 72 -8.14 7.36 6.36
C PRO A 72 -9.12 6.64 5.44
N ILE A 73 -10.13 7.35 4.91
CA ILE A 73 -11.12 6.79 3.98
C ILE A 73 -10.46 6.46 2.64
N ASP A 74 -9.64 7.36 2.11
CA ASP A 74 -8.95 7.13 0.84
C ASP A 74 -7.87 6.05 0.96
N PHE A 75 -7.24 5.93 2.13
CA PHE A 75 -6.38 4.79 2.45
C PHE A 75 -7.15 3.47 2.32
N CYS A 76 -8.35 3.41 2.89
CA CYS A 76 -9.16 2.19 2.87
C CYS A 76 -9.65 1.82 1.47
N LYS A 77 -10.04 2.81 0.64
CA LYS A 77 -10.36 2.57 -0.77
C LYS A 77 -9.16 1.98 -1.52
N TRP A 78 -7.99 2.61 -1.40
CA TRP A 78 -6.75 2.11 -2.00
C TRP A 78 -6.43 0.69 -1.54
N LEU A 79 -6.52 0.42 -0.23
CA LEU A 79 -6.25 -0.89 0.35
C LEU A 79 -7.16 -1.97 -0.24
N THR A 80 -8.46 -1.70 -0.34
CA THR A 80 -9.42 -2.62 -0.97
C THR A 80 -9.14 -2.84 -2.45
N GLU A 81 -8.89 -1.77 -3.21
CA GLU A 81 -8.64 -1.87 -4.65
C GLU A 81 -7.35 -2.64 -4.98
N VAL A 82 -6.29 -2.42 -4.19
CA VAL A 82 -4.94 -2.92 -4.48
C VAL A 82 -4.72 -4.33 -3.92
N PHE A 83 -5.32 -4.67 -2.77
CA PHE A 83 -5.04 -5.93 -2.07
C PHE A 83 -6.20 -6.91 -2.12
N GLU A 84 -7.44 -6.43 -2.23
CA GLU A 84 -8.63 -7.28 -2.07
C GLU A 84 -9.36 -7.56 -3.37
N GLY A 85 -8.84 -7.06 -4.50
CA GLY A 85 -9.39 -7.26 -5.83
C GLY A 85 -9.58 -8.72 -6.27
N ASN A 86 -9.10 -9.72 -5.51
CA ASN A 86 -9.40 -11.15 -5.75
C ASN A 86 -9.14 -12.14 -4.59
N VAL A 87 -8.83 -11.74 -3.35
CA VAL A 87 -8.46 -12.72 -2.29
C VAL A 87 -8.98 -12.37 -0.88
N ALA A 88 -9.33 -13.43 -0.13
CA ALA A 88 -10.06 -13.44 1.14
C ALA A 88 -9.29 -12.95 2.40
N TYR A 89 -8.09 -12.39 2.27
CA TYR A 89 -7.31 -11.94 3.42
C TYR A 89 -7.60 -10.47 3.70
N GLY A 90 -8.64 -10.25 4.52
CA GLY A 90 -9.22 -8.95 4.84
C GLY A 90 -8.31 -8.00 5.60
N PHE A 91 -7.28 -7.44 4.94
CA PHE A 91 -6.54 -6.30 5.44
C PHE A 91 -7.49 -5.12 5.67
N SER A 92 -8.43 -4.86 4.76
CA SER A 92 -9.47 -3.84 4.96
C SER A 92 -10.33 -4.18 6.18
N ARG A 93 -10.68 -5.46 6.39
CA ARG A 93 -11.46 -5.86 7.57
C ARG A 93 -10.74 -5.58 8.88
N GLN A 94 -9.40 -5.69 8.90
CA GLN A 94 -8.60 -5.43 10.10
C GLN A 94 -8.24 -3.96 10.29
N LEU A 95 -8.09 -3.21 9.18
CA LEU A 95 -7.57 -1.85 9.21
C LEU A 95 -8.61 -0.78 8.91
N CYS A 96 -9.79 -1.14 8.40
CA CYS A 96 -10.80 -0.21 7.91
C CYS A 96 -12.19 -0.43 8.52
N SER A 97 -12.30 -1.22 9.60
CA SER A 97 -13.57 -1.42 10.32
C SER A 97 -14.16 -0.13 10.91
N ASP A 98 -13.32 0.88 11.09
CA ASP A 98 -13.68 2.13 11.78
C ASP A 98 -13.80 3.31 10.81
N CYS A 99 -13.83 3.03 9.50
CA CYS A 99 -13.83 4.05 8.43
C CYS A 99 -15.23 4.34 7.85
N ASP A 100 -16.29 3.98 8.59
CA ASP A 100 -17.70 4.29 8.27
C ASP A 100 -18.04 5.78 8.41
#